data_AF-A0A377BT32-F1
#
_entry.id   AF-A0A377BT32-F1
#
_cell.length_a   1.000
_cell.length_b   1.000
_cell.length_c   1.000
_cell.angle_alpha   90.00
_cell.angle_beta   90.00
_cell.angle_gamma   90.00
#
_symmetry.space_group_name_H-M   'P 1'
#
loop_
_entity.id
_entity.type
_entity.pdbx_description
1 polymer ?
#
loop_
_entity_poly.entity_id
_entity_poly.type
_entity_poly.pdbx_seq_one_letter_code
_entity_poly.pdbx_strand_id
1 'polypeptide(L)' 'MNDSEFHRLADQLWLTIEERLDDWDGDSDIDCEINGGVLTITFENGSKIIINRQEPLHQVWLATKQGGYHF' A
#
# COMPACT_ATOMS: atom_id res chain seq x y z
N MET A 1 9.45 -15.50 9.43
CA MET A 1 9.21 -15.49 7.99
C MET A 1 10.57 -15.45 7.32
N ASN A 2 10.79 -16.22 6.26
CA ASN A 2 11.99 -16.03 5.43
C ASN A 2 11.72 -14.97 4.34
N ASP A 3 12.77 -14.53 3.65
CA ASP A 3 12.65 -13.46 2.65
C ASP A 3 11.65 -13.81 1.55
N SER A 4 11.68 -15.04 1.02
CA SER A 4 10.76 -15.47 -0.04
C SER A 4 9.29 -15.48 0.41
N GLU A 5 9.02 -15.91 1.65
CA GLU A 5 7.69 -15.85 2.24
C GLU A 5 7.22 -14.40 2.41
N PHE A 6 8.11 -13.49 2.84
CA PHE A 6 7.80 -12.07 2.98
C PHE A 6 7.44 -11.44 1.64
N HIS A 7 8.27 -11.63 0.61
CA HIS A 7 8.01 -11.08 -0.72
C HIS A 7 6.67 -11.58 -1.26
N ARG A 8 6.39 -12.89 -1.15
CA ARG A 8 5.12 -13.47 -1.60
C ARG A 8 3.91 -12.85 -0.90
N LEU A 9 3.98 -12.67 0.42
CA LEU A 9 2.89 -12.08 1.19
C LEU A 9 2.73 -10.57 0.90
N ALA A 10 3.83 -9.84 0.71
CA ALA A 10 3.80 -8.43 0.35
C ALA A 10 3.26 -8.20 -1.07
N ASP A 11 3.58 -9.09 -2.03
CA ASP A 11 3.00 -9.08 -3.38
C ASP A 11 1.50 -9.35 -3.35
N GLN A 12 1.07 -10.36 -2.57
CA GLN A 12 -0.34 -10.66 -2.40
C GLN A 12 -1.11 -9.51 -1.74
N LEU A 13 -0.50 -8.83 -0.77
CA LEU A 13 -1.06 -7.64 -0.14
C LEU A 13 -1.26 -6.50 -1.16
N TRP A 14 -0.29 -6.27 -2.04
CA TRP A 14 -0.40 -5.22 -3.07
C TRP A 14 -1.56 -5.50 -4.01
N LEU A 15 -1.62 -6.72 -4.55
CA LEU A 15 -2.72 -7.15 -5.41
C LEU A 15 -4.08 -6.99 -4.71
N THR A 16 -4.16 -7.38 -3.44
CA THR A 16 -5.40 -7.24 -2.67
C THR A 16 -5.81 -5.78 -2.51
N ILE A 17 -4.85 -4.86 -2.32
CA ILE A 17 -5.16 -3.43 -2.19
C ILE A 17 -5.63 -2.89 -3.54
N GLU A 18 -4.95 -3.21 -4.65
CA GLU A 18 -5.35 -2.80 -6.00
C GLU A 18 -6.77 -3.30 -6.32
N GLU A 19 -7.05 -4.59 -6.16
CA GLU A 19 -8.38 -5.17 -6.39
C GLU A 19 -9.47 -4.47 -5.56
N ARG A 20 -9.17 -4.09 -4.31
CA ARG A 20 -10.12 -3.39 -3.44
C ARG A 20 -10.37 -1.95 -3.84
N LEU A 21 -9.37 -1.29 -4.42
CA LEU A 21 -9.51 0.06 -4.95
C LEU A 21 -10.22 0.04 -6.31
N ASP A 22 -9.96 -0.95 -7.15
CA ASP A 22 -10.67 -1.14 -8.43
C ASP A 22 -12.14 -1.50 -8.23
N ASP A 23 -12.46 -2.30 -7.21
CA ASP A 23 -13.85 -2.66 -6.82
C ASP A 23 -14.60 -1.52 -6.11
N TRP A 24 -13.97 -0.36 -5.90
CA TRP A 24 -14.60 0.78 -5.23
C TRP A 24 -15.64 1.46 -6.12
N ASP A 25 -16.91 1.38 -5.72
CA ASP A 25 -18.05 1.98 -6.43
C ASP A 25 -18.54 3.31 -5.78
N GLY A 26 -17.66 3.99 -5.05
CA GLY A 26 -17.98 5.28 -4.43
C GLY A 26 -17.61 6.47 -5.34
N ASP A 27 -18.16 7.65 -5.03
CA ASP A 27 -17.97 8.88 -5.85
C ASP A 27 -16.56 9.48 -5.79
N SER A 28 -15.68 9.01 -4.89
CA SER A 28 -14.33 9.56 -4.76
C SER A 28 -13.42 9.04 -5.87
N ASP A 29 -12.77 9.98 -6.57
CA ASP A 29 -11.65 9.68 -7.48
C ASP A 29 -10.43 9.29 -6.63
N ILE A 30 -10.04 8.01 -6.71
CA ILE A 30 -8.91 7.45 -5.98
C ILE A 30 -7.90 6.93 -7.00
N ASP A 31 -6.72 7.52 -6.98
CA ASP A 31 -5.60 7.11 -7.82
C ASP A 31 -4.63 6.22 -7.04
N CYS A 32 -4.10 5.21 -7.70
CA CYS A 32 -3.25 4.17 -7.12
C CYS A 32 -2.04 3.90 -8.02
N GLU A 33 -0.84 4.16 -7.51
CA GLU A 33 0.41 3.96 -8.24
C GLU A 33 1.41 3.12 -7.44
N ILE A 34 2.03 2.13 -8.10
CA ILE A 34 3.14 1.35 -7.54
C ILE A 34 4.45 1.73 -8.24
N ASN A 35 5.41 2.23 -7.47
CA ASN A 35 6.75 2.58 -7.95
C ASN A 35 7.82 2.06 -6.99
N GLY A 36 8.67 1.14 -7.46
CA GLY A 36 9.86 0.68 -6.72
C GLY A 36 9.55 0.09 -5.33
N GLY A 37 8.43 -0.63 -5.18
CA GLY A 37 8.01 -1.21 -3.89
C GLY A 37 7.29 -0.24 -2.96
N VAL A 38 6.99 0.97 -3.43
CA VAL A 38 6.14 1.97 -2.77
C VAL A 38 4.81 2.04 -3.50
N LEU A 39 3.72 1.83 -2.77
CA LEU A 39 2.35 2.01 -3.19
C LEU A 39 1.86 3.38 -2.69
N THR A 40 1.44 4.24 -3.61
CA THR A 40 0.91 5.57 -3.32
C THR A 40 -0.56 5.62 -3.69
N ILE A 41 -1.41 5.91 -2.72
CA ILE A 41 -2.85 6.11 -2.91
C ILE A 41 -3.13 7.60 -2.75
N THR A 42 -3.64 8.24 -3.79
CA THR A 42 -3.98 9.66 -3.82
C THR A 42 -5.50 9.82 -3.85
N PHE A 43 -6.05 10.53 -2.88
CA PHE A 43 -7.48 10.85 -2.84
C PHE A 43 -7.77 12.16 -3.58
N GLU A 44 -9.00 12.34 -4.04
CA GLU A 44 -9.50 13.55 -4.72
C GLU A 44 -9.10 14.88 -4.03
N ASN A 45 -9.08 14.91 -2.69
CA ASN A 45 -8.68 16.09 -1.92
C ASN A 45 -7.15 16.35 -1.84
N GLY A 46 -6.36 15.57 -2.60
CA GLY A 46 -4.90 15.62 -2.65
C GLY A 46 -4.19 14.98 -1.46
N SER A 47 -4.92 14.44 -0.47
CA SER A 47 -4.30 13.68 0.61
C SER A 47 -3.78 12.34 0.10
N LYS A 48 -2.76 11.81 0.78
CA LYS A 48 -2.09 10.58 0.36
C LYS A 48 -1.98 9.58 1.49
N ILE A 49 -2.06 8.31 1.10
CA ILE A 49 -1.57 7.18 1.88
C ILE A 49 -0.37 6.61 1.13
N ILE A 50 0.72 6.37 1.85
CA ILE A 50 1.93 5.74 1.30
C ILE A 50 2.15 4.44 2.02
N ILE A 51 2.33 3.36 1.27
CA ILE A 51 2.60 2.03 1.80
C ILE A 51 3.91 1.55 1.17
N ASN A 52 4.88 1.13 1.98
CA ASN A 52 6.14 0.63 1.45
C ASN A 52 6.65 -0.60 2.21
N ARG A 53 7.42 -1.43 1.51
CA ARG A 53 8.06 -2.61 2.09
C ARG A 53 9.35 -2.21 2.78
N GLN A 54 9.62 -2.82 3.93
CA GLN A 54 10.89 -2.73 4.65
C GLN A 54 11.47 -4.14 4.75
N GLU A 55 12.07 -4.59 3.66
CA GLU A 55 12.55 -5.96 3.47
C GLU A 55 13.50 -6.44 4.59
N PRO A 56 14.49 -5.65 5.06
CA PRO A 56 15.39 -6.10 6.12
C PRO A 56 14.69 -6.34 7.47
N LEU A 57 13.50 -5.75 7.66
CA LEU A 57 12.70 -5.86 8.88
C LEU A 57 11.53 -6.82 8.71
N HIS A 58 11.29 -7.33 7.49
CA HIS A 58 10.08 -8.06 7.11
C HIS A 58 8.79 -7.32 7.50
N GLN A 59 8.78 -6.00 7.32
CA GLN A 59 7.67 -5.14 7.68
C GLN A 59 7.04 -4.44 6.48
N VAL A 60 5.78 -4.07 6.65
CA VAL A 60 5.09 -3.11 5.79
C VAL A 60 4.82 -1.84 6.59
N TRP A 61 5.23 -0.70 6.06
CA TRP A 61 5.01 0.59 6.69
C TRP A 61 3.90 1.33 5.97
N LEU A 62 3.03 1.96 6.76
CA LEU A 62 1.88 2.73 6.33
C LEU A 62 2.03 4.16 6.85
N ALA A 63 2.15 5.13 5.96
CA ALA A 63 2.09 6.55 6.28
C ALA A 63 0.75 7.13 5.86
N THR A 64 0.11 7.84 6.78
CA THR A 64 -1.17 8.53 6.60
C THR A 64 -1.02 9.99 7.03
N LYS A 65 -2.05 10.81 6.78
CA LYS A 65 -2.11 12.17 7.33
C LYS A 65 -2.04 12.21 8.87
N GLN A 66 -2.42 11.13 9.55
CA GLN A 66 -2.51 11.08 11.02
C GLN A 66 -1.24 10.50 11.67
N GLY A 67 -0.37 9.84 10.91
CA GLY A 67 0.84 9.23 11.44
C GLY A 67 1.36 8.06 10.61
N GLY A 68 2.41 7.43 11.11
CA GLY A 68 3.04 6.24 10.55
C GLY A 68 2.79 5.00 11.41
N TYR A 69 2.57 3.86 10.77
CA TYR A 69 2.32 2.56 11.38
C TYR A 69 3.20 1.51 10.74
N HIS A 70 3.67 0.54 11.53
CA HIS A 70 4.51 -0.56 11.06
C HIS A 70 3.83 -1.89 11.40
N PHE A 71 3.79 -2.78 10.43
CA PHE A 71 3.20 -4.12 10.52
C PHE A 71 4.24 -5.17 10.18
#